data_AF-A0A1J0KV65-F1
#
_entry.id   AF-A0A1J0KV65-F1
#
_cell.length_a   1.000
_cell.length_b   1.000
_cell.length_c   1.000
_cell.angle_alpha   90.00
_cell.angle_beta   90.00
_cell.angle_gamma   90.00
#
_symmetry.space_group_name_H-M   'P 1'
#
loop_
_entity.id
_entity.type
_entity.pdbx_description
1 polymer ?
#
loop_
_entity_poly.entity_id
_entity_poly.type
_entity_poly.pdbx_seq_one_letter_code
_entity_poly.pdbx_strand_id
1 'polypeptide(L)'
;MAKQQVILRTLQNRWYKRILVISAKQDSYFDKLKALNKAFVSGFITEEPIRGCVFDIDAWPFSLKYFDLIILDDIIFTYKKRFKEILEQVHFCLADDGDLVIVSTKGCFAAELLPKAISNGFINDKLIPISCSDNIILNNIKKLTTREFVAFFKKSKHFDLDSTIVSSEVTEAVKI
;
A
#
# COMPACT_ATOMS: atom_id res chain seq x y z
N MET A 1 3.22 16.94 -5.10
CA MET A 1 2.68 17.85 -4.06
C MET A 1 1.28 17.46 -3.60
N ALA A 2 0.28 17.36 -4.49
CA ALA A 2 -1.10 17.00 -4.11
C ALA A 2 -1.22 15.62 -3.43
N LYS A 3 -0.62 14.57 -4.03
CA LYS A 3 -0.52 13.21 -3.43
C LYS A 3 -0.08 13.26 -1.96
N GLN A 4 1.04 13.94 -1.70
CA GLN A 4 1.66 13.99 -0.38
C GLN A 4 0.72 14.65 0.64
N GLN A 5 0.03 15.73 0.27
CA GLN A 5 -0.94 16.39 1.16
C GLN A 5 -2.12 15.47 1.48
N VAL A 6 -2.65 14.73 0.50
CA VAL A 6 -3.74 13.77 0.72
C VAL A 6 -3.32 12.69 1.71
N ILE A 7 -2.15 12.08 1.51
CA ILE A 7 -1.63 11.03 2.39
C ILE A 7 -1.42 11.57 3.81
N LEU A 8 -0.68 12.67 3.97
CA LEU A 8 -0.34 13.22 5.29
C LEU A 8 -1.60 13.67 6.05
N ARG A 9 -2.53 14.40 5.40
CA ARG A 9 -3.77 14.84 6.05
C ARG A 9 -4.67 13.70 6.47
N THR A 10 -4.68 12.60 5.71
CA THR A 10 -5.55 11.46 6.05
C THR A 10 -4.95 10.63 7.18
N LEU A 11 -3.62 10.47 7.19
CA LEU A 11 -2.93 9.64 8.16
C LEU A 11 -2.63 10.35 9.49
N GLN A 12 -2.65 11.69 9.55
CA GLN A 12 -2.30 12.46 10.76
C GLN A 12 -3.18 12.16 11.99
N ASN A 13 -4.38 11.59 11.80
CA ASN A 13 -5.34 11.35 12.88
C ASN A 13 -5.13 10.01 13.61
N ARG A 14 -4.14 9.21 13.19
CA ARG A 14 -3.84 7.90 13.79
C ARG A 14 -2.34 7.74 13.98
N TRP A 15 -1.96 7.12 15.10
CA TRP A 15 -0.56 6.78 15.37
C TRP A 15 -0.23 5.41 14.77
N TYR A 16 0.77 5.36 13.89
CA TYR A 16 1.38 4.15 13.38
C TYR A 16 2.79 3.96 13.96
N LYS A 17 3.14 2.80 14.50
CA LYS A 17 4.49 2.56 15.06
C LYS A 17 5.43 1.94 14.02
N ARG A 18 4.90 1.02 13.21
CA ARG A 18 5.65 0.27 12.19
C ARG A 18 5.03 0.52 10.82
N ILE A 19 5.76 1.24 9.97
CA ILE A 19 5.30 1.65 8.64
C ILE A 19 6.22 1.05 7.58
N LEU A 20 5.63 0.39 6.59
CA LEU A 20 6.32 -0.04 5.38
C LEU A 20 5.87 0.83 4.22
N VAL A 21 6.82 1.35 3.45
CA VAL A 21 6.49 1.99 2.18
C VAL A 21 7.21 1.27 1.06
N ILE A 22 6.47 0.91 0.02
CA ILE A 22 6.98 0.25 -1.17
C ILE A 22 6.75 1.22 -2.34
N SER A 23 7.83 1.79 -2.87
CA SER A 23 7.82 2.85 -3.89
C SER A 23 9.04 2.74 -4.77
N ALA A 24 8.96 3.03 -6.06
CA ALA A 24 10.08 3.04 -7.01
C ALA A 24 11.16 4.13 -6.75
N LYS A 25 10.83 5.14 -5.94
CA LYS A 25 11.75 6.23 -5.55
C LYS A 25 11.48 6.68 -4.12
N GLN A 26 12.53 7.11 -3.41
CA GLN A 26 12.40 7.78 -2.12
C GLN A 26 11.80 9.19 -2.33
N ASP A 27 10.54 9.36 -1.96
CA ASP A 27 9.78 10.60 -2.16
C ASP A 27 9.78 11.43 -0.86
N SER A 28 9.71 12.77 -0.97
CA SER A 28 10.00 13.68 0.15
C SER A 28 9.00 13.63 1.31
N TYR A 29 7.87 12.93 1.15
CA TYR A 29 6.86 12.78 2.20
C TYR A 29 7.19 11.66 3.19
N PHE A 30 8.15 10.79 2.86
CA PHE A 30 8.57 9.71 3.77
C PHE A 30 9.18 10.25 5.06
N ASP A 31 10.00 11.30 4.96
CA ASP A 31 10.59 11.91 6.15
C ASP A 31 9.54 12.64 6.99
N LYS A 32 8.51 13.20 6.35
CA LYS A 32 7.35 13.78 7.03
C LYS A 32 6.51 12.72 7.74
N LEU A 33 6.33 11.55 7.14
CA LEU A 33 5.64 10.41 7.78
C LEU A 33 6.41 9.89 9.01
N LYS A 34 7.74 9.77 8.90
CA LYS A 34 8.62 9.42 10.03
C LYS A 34 8.44 10.42 11.18
N ALA A 35 8.51 11.72 10.87
CA ALA A 35 8.40 12.79 11.86
C ALA A 35 7.01 12.83 12.53
N LEU A 36 5.93 12.67 11.76
CA LEU A 36 4.56 12.69 12.29
C LEU A 36 4.27 11.55 13.25
N ASN A 37 4.82 10.35 12.99
CA ASN A 37 4.44 9.14 13.72
C ASN A 37 5.49 8.62 14.71
N LYS A 38 6.67 9.25 14.79
CA LYS A 38 7.85 8.72 15.52
C LYS A 38 8.10 7.23 15.18
N ALA A 39 7.83 6.85 13.94
CA ALA A 39 7.76 5.46 13.50
C ALA A 39 9.08 4.99 12.90
N PHE A 40 9.35 3.68 13.03
CA PHE A 40 10.34 3.02 12.18
C PHE A 40 9.73 2.85 10.77
N VAL A 41 10.31 3.53 9.79
CA VAL A 41 9.92 3.41 8.38
C VAL A 41 11.00 2.63 7.64
N SER A 42 10.65 1.51 7.05
CA SER A 42 11.52 0.66 6.22
C SER A 42 10.89 0.40 4.85
N GLY A 43 11.71 0.17 3.82
CA GLY A 43 11.28 -0.24 2.47
C GLY A 43 11.46 0.84 1.40
N PHE A 44 12.13 0.46 0.30
CA PHE A 44 12.21 1.19 -0.97
C PHE A 44 12.31 0.17 -2.11
N ILE A 45 11.70 0.44 -3.25
CA ILE A 45 12.05 -0.16 -4.53
C ILE A 45 12.92 0.89 -5.22
N THR A 46 14.17 0.63 -5.56
CA THR A 46 14.98 1.58 -6.33
C THR A 46 15.26 0.98 -7.70
N GLU A 47 14.89 1.69 -8.77
CA GLU A 47 15.15 1.29 -10.16
C GLU A 47 16.64 1.43 -10.57
N GLU A 48 17.49 1.99 -9.71
CA GLU A 48 18.94 2.14 -9.93
C GLU A 48 19.75 1.58 -8.75
N PRO A 49 20.97 1.06 -8.97
CA PRO A 49 21.77 0.55 -7.87
C PRO A 49 22.38 1.73 -7.14
N ILE A 50 22.12 1.86 -5.83
CA ILE A 50 23.11 2.16 -4.78
C ILE A 50 22.39 2.08 -3.42
N ARG A 51 22.73 1.02 -2.68
CA ARG A 51 22.53 0.82 -1.22
C ARG A 51 21.08 0.82 -0.73
N GLY A 52 20.32 -0.20 -1.12
CA GLY A 52 19.01 -0.51 -0.53
C GLY A 52 18.58 -1.96 -0.82
N CYS A 53 17.70 -2.51 0.03
CA CYS A 53 17.05 -3.80 -0.18
C CYS A 53 16.15 -3.71 -1.42
N VAL A 54 16.31 -4.64 -2.37
CA VAL A 54 15.35 -4.79 -3.48
C VAL A 54 14.18 -5.59 -2.95
N PHE A 55 12.98 -5.04 -3.10
CA PHE A 55 11.76 -5.78 -2.79
C PHE A 55 11.61 -6.93 -3.79
N ASP A 56 11.83 -8.13 -3.29
CA ASP A 56 11.47 -9.36 -3.97
C ASP A 56 10.27 -9.95 -3.24
N ILE A 57 9.20 -10.16 -4.01
CA ILE A 57 7.97 -10.74 -3.52
C ILE A 57 8.14 -12.24 -3.21
N ASP A 58 9.07 -12.90 -3.89
CA ASP A 58 9.41 -14.31 -3.63
C ASP A 58 10.27 -14.45 -2.36
N ALA A 59 10.91 -13.37 -1.90
CA ALA A 59 11.74 -13.35 -0.70
C ALA A 59 11.21 -12.37 0.35
N TRP A 60 9.92 -12.46 0.67
CA TRP A 60 9.26 -11.53 1.59
C TRP A 60 9.79 -11.67 3.03
N PRO A 61 10.55 -10.70 3.57
CA PRO A 61 11.34 -10.92 4.79
C PRO A 61 10.58 -10.56 6.08
N PHE A 62 9.28 -10.26 5.99
CA PHE A 62 8.53 -9.65 7.08
C PHE A 62 7.64 -10.64 7.82
N SER A 63 7.60 -10.51 9.14
CA SER A 63 6.80 -11.37 10.01
C SER A 63 5.30 -11.06 9.92
N LEU A 64 4.48 -12.07 10.26
CA LEU A 64 3.03 -11.96 10.39
C LEU A 64 2.62 -10.76 11.28
N LYS A 65 1.65 -9.96 10.83
CA LYS A 65 1.04 -8.85 11.59
C LYS A 65 2.07 -7.85 12.18
N TYR A 66 3.16 -7.62 11.46
CA TYR A 66 4.23 -6.72 11.90
C TYR A 66 3.96 -5.24 11.60
N PHE A 67 3.26 -4.88 10.52
CA PHE A 67 3.09 -3.47 10.16
C PHE A 67 1.73 -2.93 10.58
N ASP A 68 1.70 -1.69 11.07
CA ASP A 68 0.46 -0.99 11.37
C ASP A 68 -0.04 -0.21 10.14
N LEU A 69 0.87 0.12 9.22
CA LEU A 69 0.58 0.81 7.96
C LEU A 69 1.50 0.28 6.86
N ILE A 70 0.92 -0.05 5.70
CA ILE A 70 1.66 -0.34 4.48
C ILE A 70 1.20 0.62 3.38
N ILE A 71 2.16 1.28 2.72
CA ILE A 71 1.90 2.19 1.58
C ILE A 71 2.50 1.57 0.31
N LEU A 72 1.66 1.35 -0.70
CA LEU A 72 2.04 0.90 -2.04
C LEU A 72 1.99 2.12 -2.98
N ASP A 73 3.14 2.71 -3.29
CA ASP A 73 3.25 3.93 -4.09
C ASP A 73 3.64 3.61 -5.53
N ASP A 74 2.68 3.69 -6.44
CA ASP A 74 2.85 3.48 -7.90
C ASP A 74 3.37 2.09 -8.33
N ILE A 75 3.43 1.13 -7.41
CA ILE A 75 3.96 -0.22 -7.72
C ILE A 75 3.01 -1.08 -8.57
N ILE A 76 1.72 -0.73 -8.62
CA ILE A 76 0.71 -1.49 -9.38
C ILE A 76 1.09 -1.56 -10.85
N PHE A 77 1.64 -0.46 -11.39
CA PHE A 77 2.03 -0.38 -12.79
C PHE A 77 3.16 -1.37 -13.09
N THR A 78 4.18 -1.42 -12.22
CA THR A 78 5.35 -2.28 -12.37
C THR A 78 5.01 -3.76 -12.18
N TYR A 79 4.14 -4.08 -11.21
CA TYR A 79 3.85 -5.47 -10.81
C TYR A 79 2.41 -5.91 -11.11
N LYS A 80 1.79 -5.41 -12.19
CA LYS A 80 0.37 -5.66 -12.50
C LYS A 80 -0.01 -7.15 -12.49
N LYS A 81 0.88 -8.03 -12.96
CA LYS A 81 0.68 -9.49 -13.02
C LYS A 81 0.75 -10.15 -11.64
N ARG A 82 1.62 -9.65 -10.76
CA ARG A 82 1.86 -10.19 -9.40
C ARG A 82 1.10 -9.44 -8.32
N PHE A 83 0.20 -8.54 -8.70
CA PHE A 83 -0.47 -7.65 -7.76
C PHE A 83 -1.34 -8.40 -6.72
N LYS A 84 -1.88 -9.57 -7.09
CA LYS A 84 -2.61 -10.45 -6.15
C LYS A 84 -1.69 -10.94 -5.03
N GLU A 85 -0.57 -11.53 -5.40
CA GLU A 85 0.45 -12.01 -4.46
C GLU A 85 0.94 -10.88 -3.54
N ILE A 86 1.10 -9.65 -4.08
CA ILE A 86 1.47 -8.48 -3.27
C ILE A 86 0.38 -8.21 -2.22
N LEU A 87 -0.90 -8.22 -2.62
CA LEU A 87 -2.00 -7.98 -1.68
C LEU A 87 -2.10 -9.08 -0.61
N GLU A 88 -1.82 -10.33 -0.96
CA GLU A 88 -1.80 -11.46 -0.01
C GLU A 88 -0.68 -11.29 1.02
N GLN A 89 0.53 -10.94 0.57
CA GLN A 89 1.67 -10.67 1.46
C GLN A 89 1.45 -9.43 2.35
N VAL A 90 0.86 -8.37 1.79
CA VAL A 90 0.44 -7.19 2.54
C VAL A 90 -0.60 -7.58 3.59
N HIS A 91 -1.60 -8.37 3.24
CA HIS A 91 -2.63 -8.83 4.18
C HIS A 91 -2.01 -9.66 5.32
N PHE A 92 -1.06 -10.55 5.00
CA PHE A 92 -0.32 -11.34 5.99
C PHE A 92 0.47 -10.45 6.97
N CYS A 93 1.22 -9.48 6.46
CA CYS A 93 2.11 -8.65 7.28
C CYS A 93 1.42 -7.51 8.02
N LEU A 94 0.22 -7.11 7.58
CA LEU A 94 -0.52 -6.01 8.20
C LEU A 94 -1.20 -6.50 9.49
N ALA A 95 -1.13 -5.69 10.56
CA ALA A 95 -1.83 -5.92 11.81
C ALA A 95 -3.35 -5.99 11.60
N ASP A 96 -4.08 -6.60 12.54
CA ASP A 96 -5.53 -6.83 12.40
C ASP A 96 -6.36 -5.53 12.31
N ASP A 97 -5.83 -4.44 12.86
CA ASP A 97 -6.38 -3.09 12.75
C ASP A 97 -5.56 -2.21 11.78
N GLY A 98 -4.59 -2.78 11.06
CA GLY A 98 -3.66 -2.02 10.23
C GLY A 98 -4.31 -1.44 8.97
N ASP A 99 -3.63 -0.42 8.43
CA ASP A 99 -4.08 0.34 7.27
C ASP A 99 -3.23 0.05 6.03
N LEU A 100 -3.89 -0.07 4.88
CA LEU A 100 -3.25 -0.15 3.58
C LEU A 100 -3.57 1.11 2.78
N VAL A 101 -2.53 1.76 2.27
CA VAL A 101 -2.66 2.89 1.36
C VAL A 101 -2.11 2.49 0.01
N ILE A 102 -2.89 2.71 -1.04
CA ILE A 102 -2.47 2.46 -2.42
C ILE A 102 -2.54 3.76 -3.19
N VAL A 103 -1.41 4.15 -3.78
CA VAL A 103 -1.29 5.34 -4.63
C VAL A 103 -1.16 4.89 -6.09
N SER A 104 -1.96 5.47 -6.95
CA SER A 104 -1.77 5.41 -8.40
C SER A 104 -1.66 6.84 -8.92
N THR A 105 -0.55 7.15 -9.59
CA THR A 105 -0.32 8.33 -10.42
C THR A 105 0.02 7.94 -11.86
N LYS A 106 0.45 6.69 -12.09
CA LYS A 106 0.92 6.20 -13.40
C LYS A 106 -0.10 5.45 -14.26
N GLY A 107 -1.40 5.43 -13.92
CA GLY A 107 -2.42 5.00 -14.88
C GLY A 107 -3.31 3.81 -14.53
N CYS A 108 -3.30 3.29 -13.29
CA CYS A 108 -4.29 2.27 -12.90
C CYS A 108 -5.64 2.94 -12.64
N PHE A 109 -6.74 2.35 -13.10
CA PHE A 109 -8.08 2.83 -12.74
C PHE A 109 -8.47 2.30 -11.36
N ALA A 110 -9.12 3.15 -10.55
CA ALA A 110 -9.64 2.70 -9.24
C ALA A 110 -10.62 1.53 -9.38
N ALA A 111 -11.40 1.48 -10.47
CA ALA A 111 -12.28 0.36 -10.79
C ALA A 111 -11.55 -0.98 -11.02
N GLU A 112 -10.29 -0.96 -11.48
CA GLU A 112 -9.47 -2.18 -11.58
C GLU A 112 -8.86 -2.59 -10.24
N LEU A 113 -8.56 -1.60 -9.39
CA LEU A 113 -7.89 -1.81 -8.11
C LEU A 113 -8.83 -2.32 -7.02
N LEU A 114 -9.96 -1.63 -6.84
CA LEU A 114 -10.86 -1.85 -5.70
C LEU A 114 -11.35 -3.29 -5.61
N PRO A 115 -11.82 -3.94 -6.70
CA PRO A 115 -12.28 -5.32 -6.61
C PRO A 115 -11.17 -6.28 -6.17
N LYS A 116 -9.93 -6.05 -6.63
CA LYS A 116 -8.77 -6.87 -6.24
C LYS A 116 -8.42 -6.68 -4.78
N ALA A 117 -8.43 -5.45 -4.28
CA ALA A 117 -8.19 -5.22 -2.85
C ALA A 117 -9.29 -5.88 -2.00
N ILE A 118 -10.56 -5.71 -2.38
CA ILE A 118 -11.69 -6.30 -1.65
C ILE A 118 -11.64 -7.83 -1.64
N SER A 119 -11.31 -8.46 -2.78
CA SER A 119 -11.16 -9.92 -2.87
C SER A 119 -9.98 -10.48 -2.06
N ASN A 120 -9.05 -9.62 -1.61
CA ASN A 120 -7.91 -9.98 -0.78
C ASN A 120 -8.08 -9.51 0.68
N GLY A 121 -9.32 -9.32 1.13
CA GLY A 121 -9.60 -9.05 2.54
C GLY A 121 -9.45 -7.60 2.96
N PHE A 122 -9.51 -6.65 2.04
CA PHE A 122 -9.44 -5.23 2.36
C PHE A 122 -10.81 -4.54 2.25
N ILE A 123 -11.14 -3.71 3.23
CA ILE A 123 -12.34 -2.87 3.23
C ILE A 123 -11.92 -1.47 2.79
N ASN A 124 -12.50 -0.96 1.71
CA ASN A 124 -12.21 0.39 1.25
C ASN A 124 -12.80 1.42 2.23
N ASP A 125 -11.94 2.21 2.87
CA ASP A 125 -12.31 3.30 3.78
C ASP A 125 -12.53 4.59 2.99
N LYS A 126 -11.55 4.98 2.16
CA LYS A 126 -11.59 6.25 1.41
C LYS A 126 -10.92 6.11 0.05
N LEU A 127 -11.49 6.76 -0.95
CA LEU A 127 -10.91 6.92 -2.27
C LEU A 127 -10.88 8.40 -2.64
N ILE A 128 -9.69 8.96 -2.81
CA ILE A 128 -9.46 10.38 -3.04
C ILE A 128 -8.72 10.57 -4.38
N PRO A 129 -9.38 11.12 -5.41
CA PRO A 129 -8.71 11.51 -6.65
C PRO A 129 -7.62 12.57 -6.38
N ILE A 130 -6.47 12.47 -7.06
CA ILE A 130 -5.38 13.45 -6.92
C ILE A 130 -5.66 14.70 -7.78
N SER A 131 -6.23 14.51 -8.97
CA SER A 131 -6.73 15.59 -9.82
C SER A 131 -8.21 15.87 -9.50
N CYS A 132 -8.48 16.92 -8.73
CA CYS A 132 -9.85 17.41 -8.51
C CYS A 132 -10.21 18.45 -9.58
N SER A 133 -11.37 18.28 -10.22
CA SER A 133 -12.08 19.44 -10.80
C SER A 133 -12.98 20.05 -9.73
N ASP A 134 -13.24 21.35 -9.77
CA ASP A 134 -14.06 22.06 -8.76
C ASP A 134 -15.53 21.58 -8.67
N ASN A 135 -15.97 20.76 -9.62
CA ASN A 135 -17.34 20.22 -9.65
C ASN A 135 -17.50 18.92 -8.85
N ILE A 136 -18.28 18.99 -7.76
CA ILE A 136 -18.55 17.90 -6.80
C ILE A 136 -19.24 16.68 -7.46
N ILE A 137 -20.17 16.92 -8.39
CA ILE A 137 -20.91 15.85 -9.10
C ILE A 137 -19.98 15.09 -10.05
N LEU A 138 -19.15 15.82 -10.80
CA LEU A 138 -18.10 15.25 -11.64
C LEU A 138 -17.10 14.46 -10.80
N ASN A 139 -16.80 14.88 -9.57
CA ASN A 139 -15.85 14.17 -8.69
C ASN A 139 -16.36 12.79 -8.25
N ASN A 140 -17.66 12.58 -8.05
CA ASN A 140 -18.17 11.25 -7.69
C ASN A 140 -18.12 10.25 -8.86
N ILE A 141 -18.40 10.70 -10.09
CA ILE A 141 -18.26 9.88 -11.31
C ILE A 141 -16.78 9.67 -11.66
N LYS A 142 -15.94 10.69 -11.43
CA LYS A 142 -14.49 10.62 -11.65
C LYS A 142 -13.76 9.73 -10.65
N LYS A 143 -14.31 9.44 -9.46
CA LYS A 143 -13.64 8.58 -8.46
C LYS A 143 -13.26 7.20 -8.99
N LEU A 144 -14.11 6.58 -9.81
CA LEU A 144 -13.85 5.23 -10.34
C LEU A 144 -13.12 5.24 -11.68
N THR A 145 -13.26 6.33 -12.44
CA THR A 145 -12.65 6.53 -13.77
C THR A 145 -11.34 7.32 -13.72
N THR A 146 -10.93 7.82 -12.55
CA THR A 146 -9.64 8.48 -12.37
C THR A 146 -8.51 7.46 -12.37
N ARG A 147 -7.41 7.86 -13.01
CA ARG A 147 -6.14 7.15 -13.04
C ARG A 147 -5.17 7.62 -11.96
N GLU A 148 -5.46 8.79 -11.38
CA GLU A 148 -4.68 9.42 -10.34
C GLU A 148 -5.50 9.51 -9.05
N PHE A 149 -5.14 8.70 -8.05
CA PHE A 149 -5.85 8.63 -6.79
C PHE A 149 -4.97 8.09 -5.65
N VAL A 150 -5.47 8.29 -4.44
CA VAL A 150 -5.02 7.62 -3.22
C VAL A 150 -6.22 6.87 -2.64
N ALA A 151 -6.07 5.55 -2.50
CA ALA A 151 -7.07 4.67 -1.91
C ALA A 151 -6.58 4.21 -0.53
N PHE A 152 -7.46 4.24 0.45
CA PHE A 152 -7.21 3.87 1.84
C PHE A 152 -8.10 2.68 2.18
N PHE A 153 -7.49 1.65 2.74
CA PHE A 153 -8.15 0.41 3.09
C PHE A 153 -7.86 0.03 4.54
N LYS A 154 -8.84 -0.61 5.15
CA LYS A 154 -8.73 -1.32 6.43
C LYS A 154 -8.57 -2.81 6.15
N LYS A 155 -7.73 -3.49 6.94
CA LYS A 155 -7.73 -4.96 6.94
C LYS A 155 -9.08 -5.49 7.45
N SER A 156 -9.67 -6.46 6.77
CA SER A 156 -10.86 -7.16 7.22
C SER A 156 -10.49 -8.15 8.32
N LYS A 157 -11.28 -8.19 9.39
CA LYS A 157 -11.14 -9.18 10.47
C LYS A 157 -11.74 -10.54 10.14
N HIS A 158 -12.47 -10.65 9.04
CA HIS A 158 -13.25 -11.85 8.67
C HIS A 158 -12.72 -12.52 7.40
N PHE A 159 -11.56 -12.09 6.93
CA PHE A 159 -10.89 -12.67 5.79
C PHE A 159 -9.80 -13.61 6.29
N ASP A 160 -10.09 -14.91 6.26
CA ASP A 160 -9.10 -15.94 6.52
C ASP A 160 -8.30 -16.19 5.24
N LEU A 161 -7.14 -15.53 5.16
CA LEU A 161 -6.07 -15.96 4.28
C LEU A 161 -5.40 -17.15 4.97
N ASP A 162 -5.27 -18.29 4.30
CA ASP A 162 -4.70 -19.50 4.89
C ASP A 162 -3.22 -19.27 5.25
N SER A 163 -3.00 -18.81 6.48
CA SER A 163 -1.72 -18.24 6.92
C SER A 163 -0.58 -19.25 6.93
N THR A 164 -0.91 -20.54 6.99
CA THR A 164 0.00 -21.69 6.85
C THR A 164 0.59 -21.79 5.46
N ILE A 165 -0.18 -21.50 4.40
CA ILE A 165 0.30 -21.57 3.02
C ILE A 165 1.27 -20.42 2.75
N VAL A 166 0.87 -19.19 3.08
CA VAL A 166 1.70 -18.00 2.85
C VAL A 166 2.97 -18.00 3.71
N SER A 167 2.89 -18.46 4.96
CA SER A 167 4.08 -18.60 5.79
C SER A 167 5.00 -19.72 5.30
N SER A 168 4.47 -20.84 4.79
CA SER A 168 5.30 -21.94 4.26
C SER A 168 6.11 -21.53 3.03
N GLU A 169 5.50 -20.76 2.11
CA GLU A 169 6.21 -20.17 0.95
C GLU A 169 7.34 -19.22 1.39
N VAL A 170 7.09 -18.39 2.41
CA VAL A 170 8.11 -17.50 2.99
C VAL A 170 9.22 -18.28 3.70
N THR A 171 8.89 -19.41 4.37
CA THR A 171 9.88 -20.20 5.11
C THR A 171 10.77 -21.03 4.18
N GLU A 172 10.27 -21.43 3.02
CA GLU A 172 11.06 -22.10 1.98
C GLU A 172 12.00 -21.11 1.27
N ALA A 173 11.57 -19.88 1.01
CA ALA A 173 12.40 -18.84 0.40
C ALA A 173 13.62 -18.44 1.25
N VAL A 174 13.53 -18.55 2.58
CA VAL A 174 14.61 -18.19 3.52
C VAL A 174 15.65 -19.32 3.71
N LYS A 175 15.41 -20.52 3.14
CA LYS A 175 16.31 -21.68 3.27
C LYS A 175 17.39 -21.82 2.18
N ILE A 176 17.65 -20.79 1.38
CA ILE A 176 18.69 -20.79 0.33
C ILE A 176 19.93 -20.03 0.80
#